data_AF-A0A5Z2KS46-F1
#
_entry.id   AF-A0A5Z2KS46-F1
#
_cell.length_a   1.000
_cell.length_b   1.000
_cell.length_c   1.000
_cell.angle_alpha   90.00
_cell.angle_beta   90.00
_cell.angle_gamma   90.00
#
_symmetry.space_group_name_H-M   'P 1'
#
loop_
_entity.id
_entity.type
_entity.pdbx_description
1 polymer ?
#
loop_
_entity_poly.entity_id
_entity_poly.type
_entity_poly.pdbx_seq_one_letter_code
_entity_poly.pdbx_strand_id
1 'polypeptide(L)'
;WFIALLFFEHLSQEINRVLITIESQTIASFILFVRQGLWCWLAIATMVVYPDLRNITVVFIYWLIGTVFACVLGILYILNKKTGNNTIKWDWAWLKKGIRLSAPMLIAALALRGFFTFDRFAIEKISGLEILGGYTLFVSMTS
;
A
#
# COMPACT_ATOMS: atom_id res chain seq x y z
N TRP A 1 -3.52 3.64 17.23
CA TRP A 1 -4.36 3.32 16.06
C TRP A 1 -3.57 3.35 14.75
N PHE A 2 -2.67 4.31 14.51
CA PHE A 2 -1.85 4.38 13.28
C PHE A 2 -0.97 3.14 13.01
N ILE A 3 -0.38 2.53 14.06
CA ILE A 3 0.39 1.27 13.93
C ILE A 3 -0.47 0.14 13.36
N ALA A 4 -1.75 0.07 13.74
CA ALA A 4 -2.66 -0.94 13.19
C ALA A 4 -2.89 -0.71 11.70
N LEU A 5 -3.07 0.55 11.26
CA LEU A 5 -3.16 0.90 9.85
C LEU A 5 -1.91 0.46 9.10
N LEU A 6 -0.71 0.77 9.60
CA LEU A 6 0.55 0.35 8.98
C LEU A 6 0.68 -1.17 8.89
N PHE A 7 0.27 -1.89 9.92
CA PHE A 7 0.29 -3.35 9.93
C PHE A 7 -0.63 -3.94 8.85
N PHE A 8 -1.89 -3.48 8.77
CA PHE A 8 -2.84 -3.95 7.76
C PHE A 8 -2.45 -3.51 6.35
N GLU A 9 -1.85 -2.33 6.21
CA GLU A 9 -1.30 -1.85 4.96
C GLU A 9 -0.19 -2.80 4.45
N HIS A 10 0.74 -3.18 5.33
CA HIS A 10 1.80 -4.12 5.00
C HIS A 10 1.24 -5.52 4.69
N LEU A 11 0.31 -6.00 5.51
CA LEU A 11 -0.33 -7.30 5.32
C LEU A 11 -1.06 -7.38 3.97
N SER A 12 -1.79 -6.33 3.59
CA SER A 12 -2.51 -6.25 2.32
C SER A 12 -1.56 -6.26 1.11
N GLN A 13 -0.37 -5.66 1.24
CA GLN A 13 0.66 -5.72 0.21
C GLN A 13 1.24 -7.12 0.04
N GLU A 14 1.49 -7.84 1.15
CA GLU A 14 1.96 -9.23 1.08
C GLU A 14 0.91 -10.15 0.46
N ILE A 15 -0.36 -10.00 0.86
CA ILE A 15 -1.46 -10.76 0.28
C ILE A 15 -1.54 -10.54 -1.23
N ASN A 16 -1.42 -9.29 -1.70
CA ASN A 16 -1.39 -8.99 -3.14
C ASN A 16 -0.22 -9.68 -3.86
N ARG A 17 0.99 -9.67 -3.28
CA ARG A 17 2.14 -10.40 -3.85
C ARG A 17 1.86 -11.90 -3.98
N VAL A 18 1.24 -12.49 -2.96
CA VAL A 18 0.84 -13.90 -2.99
C VAL A 18 -0.20 -14.16 -4.08
N LEU A 19 -1.21 -13.31 -4.24
CA LEU A 19 -2.22 -13.47 -5.30
C LEU A 19 -1.64 -13.40 -6.72
N ILE A 20 -0.70 -12.48 -6.95
CA ILE A 20 0.02 -12.36 -8.22
C ILE A 20 0.81 -13.66 -8.49
N THR A 21 1.45 -14.21 -7.45
CA THR A 21 2.20 -15.48 -7.55
C THR A 21 1.29 -16.67 -7.87
N ILE A 22 0.01 -16.63 -7.47
CA ILE A 22 -0.99 -17.68 -7.75
C ILE A 22 -1.69 -17.45 -9.12
N GLU A 23 -1.11 -16.60 -9.97
CA GLU A 23 -1.61 -16.19 -11.31
C GLU A 23 -3.01 -15.58 -11.29
N SER A 24 -3.46 -15.07 -10.14
CA SER A 24 -4.80 -14.52 -9.96
C SER A 24 -4.84 -13.00 -10.15
N GLN A 25 -4.28 -12.53 -11.26
CA GLN A 25 -4.03 -11.09 -11.50
C GLN A 25 -5.30 -10.25 -11.42
N THR A 26 -6.42 -10.71 -11.96
CA THR A 26 -7.70 -9.96 -11.94
C THR A 26 -8.16 -9.66 -10.51
N ILE A 27 -8.04 -10.64 -9.61
CA ILE A 27 -8.47 -10.50 -8.21
C ILE A 27 -7.45 -9.67 -7.43
N ALA A 28 -6.15 -9.82 -7.72
CA ALA A 28 -5.12 -8.94 -7.16
C ALA A 28 -5.40 -7.47 -7.51
N SER A 29 -5.70 -7.17 -8.78
CA SER A 29 -6.06 -5.82 -9.22
C SER A 29 -7.32 -5.29 -8.54
N PHE A 30 -8.35 -6.14 -8.36
CA PHE A 30 -9.56 -5.74 -7.65
C PHE A 30 -9.31 -5.42 -6.17
N ILE A 31 -8.57 -6.28 -5.45
CA ILE A 31 -8.22 -6.06 -4.05
C ILE A 31 -7.33 -4.82 -3.90
N LEU A 32 -6.40 -4.61 -4.83
CA LEU A 32 -5.58 -3.40 -4.89
C LEU A 32 -6.43 -2.13 -5.04
N PHE A 33 -7.44 -2.16 -5.91
CA PHE A 33 -8.38 -1.06 -6.09
C PHE A 33 -9.19 -0.76 -4.81
N VAL A 34 -9.67 -1.80 -4.13
CA VAL A 34 -10.38 -1.66 -2.85
C VAL A 34 -9.47 -1.01 -1.80
N ARG A 35 -8.21 -1.42 -1.73
CA ARG A 35 -7.20 -0.87 -0.80
C ARG A 35 -6.84 0.59 -1.10
N GLN A 36 -6.71 0.97 -2.36
CA GLN A 36 -6.15 2.28 -2.75
C GLN A 36 -7.20 3.35 -3.06
N GLY A 37 -8.39 2.98 -3.53
CA GLY A 37 -9.33 3.95 -4.14
C GLY A 37 -10.76 3.88 -3.64
N LEU A 38 -11.30 2.69 -3.34
CA LEU A 38 -12.73 2.56 -3.03
C LEU A 38 -13.13 3.33 -1.76
N TRP A 39 -12.32 3.24 -0.71
CA TRP A 39 -12.60 3.92 0.55
C TRP A 39 -12.52 5.45 0.44
N CYS A 40 -11.73 5.99 -0.51
CA CYS A 40 -11.61 7.44 -0.73
C CYS A 40 -12.94 8.06 -1.14
N TRP A 41 -13.69 7.39 -2.03
CA TRP A 41 -15.01 7.86 -2.44
C TRP A 41 -16.00 7.89 -1.27
N LEU A 42 -15.95 6.88 -0.39
CA LEU A 42 -16.78 6.84 0.82
C LEU A 42 -16.41 7.95 1.81
N ALA A 43 -15.11 8.22 1.99
CA ALA A 43 -14.62 9.31 2.83
C ALA A 43 -15.09 10.67 2.31
N ILE A 44 -14.98 10.91 0.99
CA ILE A 44 -15.43 12.15 0.35
C ILE A 44 -16.94 12.33 0.53
N ALA A 45 -17.74 11.31 0.22
CA ALA A 45 -19.19 11.37 0.40
C ALA A 45 -19.57 11.74 1.84
N THR A 46 -18.89 11.15 2.83
CA THR A 46 -19.10 11.46 4.25
C THR A 46 -18.75 12.90 4.59
N MET A 47 -17.63 13.42 4.08
CA MET A 47 -17.18 14.80 4.32
C MET A 47 -18.02 15.87 3.61
N VAL A 48 -18.72 15.50 2.54
CA VAL A 48 -19.69 16.38 1.87
C VAL A 48 -20.97 16.51 2.68
N VAL A 49 -21.50 15.39 3.18
CA VAL A 49 -22.75 15.36 3.98
C VAL A 49 -22.54 15.94 5.38
N TYR A 50 -21.40 15.65 6.01
CA TYR A 50 -21.08 16.09 7.37
C TYR A 50 -19.78 16.91 7.36
N PRO A 51 -19.87 18.24 7.24
CA PRO A 51 -18.70 19.12 7.23
C PRO A 51 -17.84 19.01 8.51
N ASP A 52 -18.47 18.72 9.65
CA ASP A 52 -17.78 18.56 10.95
C ASP A 52 -16.80 17.37 10.96
N LEU A 53 -16.97 16.42 10.04
CA LEU A 53 -16.11 15.24 9.90
C LEU A 53 -14.92 15.45 8.95
N ARG A 54 -14.67 16.68 8.49
CA ARG A 54 -13.52 17.04 7.63
C ARG A 54 -12.21 17.08 8.42
N ASN A 55 -11.81 15.93 8.93
CA ASN A 55 -10.57 15.75 9.68
C ASN A 55 -9.76 14.59 9.09
N ILE A 56 -8.44 14.71 9.15
CA ILE A 56 -7.50 13.65 8.73
C ILE A 56 -7.72 12.33 9.48
N THR A 57 -8.20 12.37 10.73
CA THR A 57 -8.55 11.16 11.49
C THR A 57 -9.65 10.36 10.81
N VAL A 58 -10.65 11.03 10.21
CA VAL A 58 -11.74 10.36 9.49
C VAL A 58 -11.21 9.67 8.23
N VAL A 59 -10.30 10.35 7.50
CA VAL A 59 -9.60 9.76 6.33
C VAL A 59 -8.86 8.48 6.74
N PHE A 60 -8.12 8.52 7.84
CA PHE A 60 -7.37 7.36 8.31
C PHE A 60 -8.26 6.21 8.79
N ILE A 61 -9.43 6.49 9.36
CA ILE A 61 -10.41 5.45 9.72
C ILE A 61 -10.94 4.76 8.46
N TYR A 62 -11.36 5.53 7.45
CA TYR A 62 -11.82 4.95 6.18
C TYR A 62 -10.72 4.15 5.48
N TRP A 63 -9.49 4.65 5.49
CA TRP A 63 -8.33 3.91 4.98
C TRP A 63 -8.12 2.60 5.74
N LEU A 64 -8.16 2.62 7.07
CA LEU A 64 -8.04 1.40 7.87
C LEU A 64 -9.15 0.38 7.52
N ILE A 65 -10.40 0.83 7.36
CA ILE A 65 -11.51 -0.05 6.99
C ILE A 65 -11.28 -0.66 5.60
N GLY A 66 -10.87 0.16 4.62
CA GLY A 66 -10.58 -0.31 3.26
C GLY A 66 -9.44 -1.33 3.21
N THR A 67 -8.36 -1.11 3.97
CA THR A 67 -7.21 -2.03 4.03
C THR A 67 -7.53 -3.33 4.74
N VAL A 68 -8.27 -3.27 5.86
CA VAL A 68 -8.76 -4.47 6.57
C VAL A 68 -9.68 -5.28 5.66
N PHE A 69 -10.62 -4.63 4.98
CA PHE A 69 -11.53 -5.31 4.04
C PHE A 69 -10.78 -5.98 2.89
N ALA A 70 -9.80 -5.29 2.30
CA ALA A 70 -8.92 -5.87 1.28
C ALA A 70 -8.14 -7.09 1.80
N CYS A 71 -7.62 -7.05 3.03
CA CYS A 71 -6.95 -8.20 3.66
C CYS A 71 -7.91 -9.39 3.81
N VAL A 72 -9.12 -9.16 4.33
CA VAL A 72 -10.12 -10.21 4.52
C VAL A 72 -10.48 -10.87 3.19
N LEU A 73 -10.78 -10.08 2.16
CA LEU A 73 -11.10 -10.61 0.83
C LEU A 73 -9.95 -11.45 0.25
N GLY A 74 -8.72 -10.97 0.35
CA GLY A 74 -7.55 -11.70 -0.17
C GLY A 74 -7.25 -12.98 0.60
N ILE A 75 -7.37 -12.97 1.93
CA ILE A 75 -7.21 -14.18 2.76
C ILE A 75 -8.28 -15.21 2.43
N LEU A 76 -9.56 -14.80 2.39
CA LEU A 76 -10.66 -15.71 2.05
C LEU A 76 -10.47 -16.34 0.67
N TYR A 77 -10.01 -15.55 -0.31
CA TYR A 77 -9.72 -16.07 -1.64
C TYR A 77 -8.58 -17.10 -1.64
N ILE A 78 -7.47 -16.80 -0.95
CA ILE A 78 -6.33 -17.75 -0.82
C ILE A 78 -6.78 -19.04 -0.13
N LEU A 79 -7.57 -18.94 0.94
CA LEU A 79 -8.07 -20.10 1.68
C LEU A 79 -8.98 -20.98 0.81
N ASN A 80 -9.89 -20.37 0.05
CA ASN A 80 -10.76 -21.10 -0.87
C ASN A 80 -10.00 -21.80 -2.00
N LYS A 81 -8.88 -21.24 -2.46
CA LYS A 81 -8.06 -21.83 -3.54
C LYS A 81 -7.08 -22.90 -3.04
N LYS A 82 -6.89 -23.05 -1.72
CA LYS A 82 -5.91 -23.98 -1.15
C LYS A 82 -6.46 -25.41 -1.15
N THR A 83 -6.35 -26.11 -2.27
CA THR A 83 -6.86 -27.48 -2.48
C THR A 83 -5.94 -28.59 -1.90
N GLY A 84 -5.18 -28.34 -0.83
CA GLY A 84 -4.27 -29.37 -0.35
C GLY A 84 -3.63 -29.09 1.00
N ASN A 85 -3.61 -30.13 1.84
CA ASN A 85 -2.94 -30.15 3.12
C ASN A 85 -1.42 -30.30 2.92
N ASN A 86 -0.79 -29.34 2.25
CA ASN A 86 0.67 -29.33 2.12
C ASN A 86 1.27 -28.90 3.44
N THR A 87 1.94 -29.85 4.10
CA THR A 87 2.84 -29.59 5.22
C THR A 87 3.91 -28.60 4.77
N ILE A 88 3.98 -27.43 5.41
CA ILE A 88 5.01 -26.43 5.14
C ILE A 88 6.34 -27.02 5.60
N LYS A 89 7.16 -27.48 4.65
CA LYS A 89 8.56 -27.83 4.94
C LYS A 89 9.39 -26.56 4.94
N TRP A 90 10.00 -26.28 6.08
CA TRP A 90 10.80 -25.09 6.30
C TRP A 90 12.17 -25.26 5.63
N ASP A 91 12.37 -24.63 4.47
CA ASP A 91 13.61 -24.68 3.70
C ASP A 91 14.37 -23.35 3.79
N TRP A 92 15.46 -23.33 4.57
CA TRP A 92 16.31 -22.15 4.75
C TRP A 92 17.06 -21.75 3.47
N ALA A 93 17.32 -22.70 2.56
CA ALA A 93 17.96 -22.42 1.28
C ALA A 93 17.00 -21.67 0.35
N TRP A 94 15.71 -22.04 0.37
CA TRP A 94 14.66 -21.28 -0.32
C TRP A 94 14.53 -19.85 0.22
N LEU A 95 14.54 -19.67 1.55
CA LEU A 95 14.48 -18.35 2.17
C LEU A 95 15.67 -17.45 1.76
N LYS A 96 16.90 -17.98 1.82
CA LYS A 96 18.11 -17.24 1.40
C LYS A 96 18.06 -16.86 -0.08
N LYS A 97 17.54 -17.74 -0.94
CA LYS A 97 17.35 -17.45 -2.37
C LYS A 97 16.34 -16.32 -2.57
N GLY A 98 15.23 -16.35 -1.85
CA GLY A 98 14.22 -15.28 -1.85
C GLY A 98 14.81 -13.93 -1.45
N ILE A 99 15.55 -13.86 -0.34
CA ILE A 99 16.21 -12.63 0.12
C ILE A 99 17.20 -12.09 -0.92
N ARG A 100 18.00 -12.97 -1.54
CA ARG A 100 18.97 -12.55 -2.57
C ARG A 100 18.30 -12.00 -3.82
N LEU A 101 17.13 -12.53 -4.19
CA LEU A 101 16.33 -12.05 -5.32
C LEU A 101 15.64 -10.71 -5.03
N SER A 102 15.14 -10.51 -3.80
CA SER A 102 14.43 -9.28 -3.42
C SER A 102 15.35 -8.13 -3.00
N ALA A 103 16.60 -8.41 -2.61
CA ALA A 103 17.54 -7.39 -2.13
C ALA A 103 17.83 -6.27 -3.16
N PRO A 104 18.08 -6.55 -4.46
CA PRO A 104 18.25 -5.49 -5.46
C PRO A 104 17.00 -4.61 -5.61
N MET A 105 15.80 -5.21 -5.59
CA MET A 105 14.55 -4.46 -5.63
C MET A 105 14.38 -3.56 -4.40
N LEU A 106 14.75 -4.05 -3.22
CA LEU A 106 14.73 -3.27 -1.98
C LEU A 106 15.69 -2.08 -2.07
N ILE A 107 16.92 -2.30 -2.52
CA ILE A 107 17.93 -1.25 -2.67
C ILE A 107 17.47 -0.21 -3.68
N ALA A 108 16.95 -0.63 -4.84
CA ALA A 108 16.42 0.28 -5.84
C ALA A 108 15.25 1.11 -5.29
N ALA A 109 14.31 0.48 -4.59
CA ALA A 109 13.19 1.18 -3.96
C ALA A 109 13.65 2.19 -2.89
N LEU A 110 14.63 1.82 -2.07
CA LEU A 110 15.21 2.70 -1.05
C LEU A 110 15.97 3.87 -1.67
N ALA A 111 16.77 3.63 -2.71
CA ALA A 111 17.50 4.67 -3.42
C ALA A 111 16.53 5.69 -4.05
N LEU A 112 15.48 5.21 -4.72
CA LEU A 112 14.46 6.07 -5.30
C LEU A 112 13.74 6.92 -4.24
N ARG A 113 13.36 6.30 -3.12
CA ARG A 113 12.71 7.01 -2.01
C ARG A 113 13.65 8.01 -1.34
N GLY A 114 14.94 7.68 -1.24
CA GLY A 114 15.99 8.58 -0.75
C GLY A 114 16.14 9.80 -1.65
N PHE A 115 16.15 9.60 -2.97
CA PHE A 115 16.23 10.69 -3.94
C PHE A 115 15.04 11.65 -3.81
N PHE A 116 13.80 11.16 -3.82
CA PHE A 116 12.61 12.00 -3.62
C PHE A 116 12.60 12.75 -2.29
N THR A 117 13.10 12.11 -1.23
CA THR A 117 13.17 12.74 0.09
C THR A 117 14.20 13.86 0.11
N PHE A 118 15.39 13.61 -0.44
CA PHE A 118 16.44 14.61 -0.55
C PHE A 118 16.01 15.79 -1.41
N ASP A 119 15.43 15.51 -2.57
CA ASP A 119 14.90 16.50 -3.51
C ASP A 119 13.85 17.41 -2.84
N ARG A 120 12.89 16.83 -2.10
CA ARG A 120 11.92 17.59 -1.30
C ARG A 120 12.59 18.52 -0.29
N PHE A 121 13.56 18.05 0.48
CA PHE A 121 14.26 18.86 1.49
C PHE A 121 15.14 19.95 0.87
N ALA A 122 15.73 19.68 -0.30
CA ALA A 122 16.51 20.68 -1.04
C ALA A 122 15.60 21.81 -1.54
N ILE A 123 14.45 21.47 -2.13
CA ILE A 123 13.48 22.45 -2.65
C ILE A 123 12.84 23.26 -1.51
N GLU A 124 12.52 22.62 -0.37
CA GLU A 124 12.02 23.31 0.82
C GLU A 124 12.98 24.40 1.30
N LYS A 125 14.30 24.13 1.26
CA LYS A 125 15.33 25.11 1.66
C LYS A 125 15.59 26.23 0.65
N ILE A 126 15.34 25.99 -0.64
CA ILE A 126 15.68 26.94 -1.71
C ILE A 126 14.49 27.84 -2.08
N SER A 127 13.25 27.34 -2.01
CA SER A 127 12.11 27.97 -2.69
C SER A 127 10.88 28.23 -1.81
N GLY A 128 10.91 27.87 -0.52
CA GLY A 128 9.79 28.08 0.40
C GLY A 128 8.59 27.14 0.16
N LEU A 129 7.67 27.08 1.13
CA LEU A 129 6.58 26.10 1.19
C LEU A 129 5.58 26.18 0.01
N GLU A 130 5.38 27.37 -0.59
CA GLU A 130 4.40 27.56 -1.66
C GLU A 130 4.84 26.92 -2.99
N ILE A 131 6.12 27.07 -3.36
CA ILE A 131 6.68 26.48 -4.59
C ILE A 131 6.78 24.95 -4.47
N LEU A 132 7.04 24.44 -3.26
CA LEU A 132 7.04 23.01 -2.97
C LEU A 132 5.68 22.36 -3.24
N GLY A 133 4.58 23.07 -2.93
CA GLY A 133 3.22 22.63 -3.22
C GLY A 133 2.98 22.44 -4.73
N GLY A 134 3.37 23.42 -5.54
CA GLY A 134 3.27 23.32 -7.00
C GLY A 134 4.13 22.19 -7.57
N TYR A 135 5.38 22.07 -7.11
CA TYR A 135 6.30 21.03 -7.55
C TYR A 135 5.78 19.61 -7.26
N THR A 136 5.30 19.37 -6.04
CA THR A 136 4.77 18.05 -5.65
C THR A 136 3.54 17.63 -6.47
N LEU A 137 2.69 18.58 -6.89
CA LEU A 137 1.59 18.31 -7.81
C LEU A 137 2.09 17.87 -9.20
N PHE A 138 3.01 18.61 -9.81
CA PHE A 138 3.53 18.25 -11.15
C PHE A 138 4.31 16.93 -11.16
N VAL A 139 5.10 16.66 -10.11
CA VAL A 139 5.78 15.37 -9.94
C VAL A 139 4.78 14.22 -9.83
N SER A 140 3.69 14.41 -9.08
CA SER A 140 2.63 13.41 -8.94
C SER A 140 1.86 13.14 -10.23
N MET A 141 1.81 14.10 -11.16
CA MET A 141 1.16 13.92 -12.48
C MET A 141 2.07 13.25 -13.52
N THR A 142 3.39 13.33 -13.34
CA THR A 142 4.38 12.80 -14.27
C THR A 142 4.79 11.35 -13.93
N SER A 143 4.56 10.93 -12.68
CA SER A 143 4.92 9.60 -12.14
C SER A 143 3.74 8.64 -12.22
#